data_AF-A0A9P7GBR9-F1
#
_entry.id   AF-A0A9P7GBR9-F1
#
_cell.length_a   1.000
_cell.length_b   1.000
_cell.length_c   1.000
_cell.angle_alpha   90.00
_cell.angle_beta   90.00
_cell.angle_gamma   90.00
#
_symmetry.space_group_name_H-M   'P 1'
#
loop_
_entity.id
_entity.type
_entity.pdbx_description
1 polymer ?
#
loop_
_entity_poly.entity_id
_entity_poly.type
_entity_poly.pdbx_seq_one_letter_code
_entity_poly.pdbx_strand_id
1 'polypeptide(L)'
;MRPRRKSIDSSDSRLSSDESDDFLKAKAKNIDKYGHAREGIATGPPPYSQQPPPMSDQEYPPSGYRVPLTTDSEFPDPSVTGPPVTFDADGESPIFIGSALLENSVHPCKIGQHLQPFVSVAFGGGEYGPEGRYDLLPFNPDTMEWVATSYGQIPEGRRPIEGGYEDHGAKLYHGLAEVDGVKVPGKTAEHLYVSRLCQSISADRRTEVLVTSPLEEARLLSLSMKSCE
;
A
#
# COMPACT_ATOMS: atom_id res chain seq x y z
N MET A 1 -31.38 2.85 66.49
CA MET A 1 -31.95 2.69 65.13
C MET A 1 -30.83 2.81 64.11
N ARG A 2 -30.46 1.72 63.45
CA ARG A 2 -29.46 1.68 62.36
C ARG A 2 -30.14 1.08 61.13
N PRO A 3 -30.00 1.64 59.91
CA PRO A 3 -30.73 1.15 58.76
C PRO A 3 -30.09 -0.12 58.18
N ARG A 4 -30.95 -1.11 57.90
CA ARG A 4 -30.65 -2.38 57.22
C ARG A 4 -30.25 -2.10 55.76
N ARG A 5 -29.03 -2.49 55.37
CA ARG A 5 -28.63 -2.61 53.96
C ARG A 5 -29.30 -3.85 53.36
N LYS A 6 -30.06 -3.64 52.28
CA LYS A 6 -30.63 -4.70 51.44
C LYS A 6 -29.51 -5.29 50.57
N SER A 7 -29.39 -6.61 50.61
CA SER A 7 -28.64 -7.42 49.65
C SER A 7 -29.33 -7.38 48.29
N ILE A 8 -28.59 -7.05 47.24
CA ILE A 8 -29.00 -7.23 45.84
C ILE A 8 -28.33 -8.50 45.33
N ASP A 9 -29.17 -9.40 44.83
CA ASP A 9 -28.79 -10.66 44.19
C ASP A 9 -27.96 -10.40 42.94
N SER A 10 -26.91 -11.19 42.76
CA SER A 10 -26.14 -11.31 41.53
C SER A 10 -26.63 -12.55 40.79
N SER A 11 -27.29 -12.33 39.66
CA SER A 11 -27.65 -13.39 38.71
C SER A 11 -27.31 -12.94 37.29
N ASP A 12 -26.57 -13.81 36.62
CA ASP A 12 -26.48 -14.05 35.18
C ASP A 12 -26.08 -12.93 34.22
N SER A 13 -24.92 -13.14 33.60
CA SER A 13 -24.86 -13.22 32.13
C SER A 13 -23.57 -13.93 31.70
N ARG A 14 -23.69 -15.23 31.42
CA ARG A 14 -22.77 -15.95 30.54
C ARG A 14 -23.00 -15.44 29.12
N LEU A 15 -22.11 -14.61 28.61
CA LEU A 15 -22.06 -14.29 27.19
C LEU A 15 -21.15 -15.30 26.50
N SER A 16 -21.79 -16.12 25.67
CA SER A 16 -21.22 -17.10 24.76
C SER A 16 -20.25 -16.44 23.78
N SER A 17 -19.00 -16.89 23.84
CA SER A 17 -18.03 -16.87 22.75
C SER A 17 -18.45 -17.98 21.80
N ASP A 18 -18.94 -17.68 20.59
CA ASP A 18 -19.08 -18.65 19.46
C ASP A 18 -19.67 -18.00 18.18
N GLU A 19 -19.26 -16.79 17.78
CA GLU A 19 -19.68 -16.21 16.48
C GLU A 19 -18.54 -15.43 15.77
N SER A 20 -17.44 -16.11 15.42
CA SER A 20 -16.39 -15.49 14.58
C SER A 20 -15.90 -16.34 13.40
N ASP A 21 -16.33 -17.60 13.25
CA ASP A 21 -15.64 -18.55 12.37
C ASP A 21 -16.39 -18.94 11.08
N ASP A 22 -17.62 -18.44 10.87
CA ASP A 22 -18.47 -18.89 9.76
C ASP A 22 -18.45 -17.99 8.50
N PHE A 23 -17.78 -16.84 8.52
CA PHE A 23 -17.77 -15.92 7.36
C PHE A 23 -16.70 -16.25 6.30
N LEU A 24 -15.70 -17.08 6.62
CA LEU A 24 -14.57 -17.41 5.72
C LEU A 24 -14.77 -18.68 4.86
N LYS A 25 -15.88 -19.43 5.03
CA LYS A 25 -16.10 -20.70 4.32
C LYS A 25 -16.98 -20.63 3.07
N ALA A 26 -17.51 -19.47 2.71
CA ALA A 26 -18.48 -19.34 1.63
C ALA A 26 -17.99 -18.46 0.47
N LYS A 27 -16.88 -18.83 -0.21
CA LYS A 27 -16.67 -18.39 -1.61
C LYS A 27 -15.66 -19.19 -2.46
N ALA A 28 -15.41 -20.46 -2.13
CA ALA A 28 -14.60 -21.35 -2.95
C ALA A 28 -15.44 -22.13 -3.99
N LYS A 29 -16.10 -21.46 -4.96
CA LYS A 29 -16.70 -22.13 -6.13
C LYS A 29 -16.91 -21.17 -7.32
N ASN A 30 -15.90 -20.99 -8.18
CA ASN A 30 -16.07 -20.92 -9.65
C ASN A 30 -14.72 -20.66 -10.35
N ILE A 31 -14.00 -21.73 -10.67
CA ILE A 31 -12.97 -21.73 -11.70
C ILE A 31 -13.27 -22.98 -12.51
N ASP A 32 -13.80 -22.80 -13.72
CA ASP A 32 -13.76 -23.77 -14.83
C ASP A 32 -14.68 -23.30 -15.96
N LYS A 33 -14.19 -22.35 -16.77
CA LYS A 33 -14.62 -22.23 -18.17
C LYS A 33 -13.77 -21.17 -18.83
N TYR A 34 -12.82 -21.58 -19.67
CA TYR A 34 -12.48 -20.99 -20.98
C TYR A 34 -11.15 -21.61 -21.44
N GLY A 35 -11.25 -22.84 -21.95
CA GLY A 35 -10.26 -23.41 -22.85
C GLY A 35 -10.99 -23.85 -24.10
N HIS A 36 -10.66 -23.25 -25.24
CA HIS A 36 -10.50 -23.97 -26.51
C HIS A 36 -9.83 -23.05 -27.54
N ALA A 37 -8.69 -23.56 -28.00
CA ALA A 37 -7.75 -22.96 -28.93
C ALA A 37 -8.32 -22.82 -30.35
N ARG A 38 -7.82 -21.83 -31.09
CA ARG A 38 -7.84 -21.81 -32.56
C ARG A 38 -6.40 -21.82 -33.06
N GLU A 39 -6.07 -22.87 -33.79
CA GLU A 39 -4.87 -23.00 -34.62
C GLU A 39 -4.98 -22.10 -35.85
N GLY A 40 -3.87 -21.49 -36.28
CA GLY A 40 -3.83 -20.75 -37.54
C GLY A 40 -2.55 -19.97 -37.83
N ILE A 41 -1.68 -20.61 -38.63
CA ILE A 41 -0.76 -20.03 -39.62
C ILE A 41 0.49 -19.28 -39.10
N ALA A 42 1.61 -19.99 -39.16
CA ALA A 42 2.97 -19.47 -39.06
C ALA A 42 3.29 -18.56 -40.26
N THR A 43 3.52 -17.28 -39.99
CA THR A 43 4.27 -16.38 -40.86
C THR A 43 5.48 -15.90 -40.05
N GLY A 44 6.68 -16.19 -40.53
CA GLY A 44 7.92 -15.84 -39.84
C GLY A 44 8.06 -14.32 -39.71
N PRO A 45 8.62 -13.80 -38.61
CA PRO A 45 8.83 -12.37 -38.46
C PRO A 45 9.87 -11.87 -39.48
N PRO A 46 9.67 -10.67 -40.06
CA PRO A 46 10.69 -10.04 -40.89
C PRO A 46 11.95 -9.74 -40.06
N PRO A 47 13.14 -9.65 -40.68
CA PRO A 47 14.36 -9.31 -39.98
C PRO A 47 14.25 -7.87 -39.45
N TYR A 48 13.99 -7.74 -38.14
CA TYR A 48 14.07 -6.46 -37.45
C TYR A 48 15.54 -6.02 -37.42
N SER A 49 15.89 -5.08 -38.29
CA SER A 49 16.98 -4.14 -38.01
C SER A 49 16.63 -3.42 -36.71
N GLN A 50 17.26 -3.82 -35.60
CA GLN A 50 17.11 -3.13 -34.32
C GLN A 50 17.84 -1.79 -34.37
N GLN A 51 17.21 -0.79 -35.00
CA GLN A 51 17.38 0.55 -34.49
C GLN A 51 16.63 0.59 -33.16
N PRO A 52 17.28 0.90 -32.02
CA PRO A 52 16.54 1.20 -30.81
C PRO A 52 15.54 2.31 -31.13
N PRO A 53 14.28 2.22 -30.65
CA PRO A 53 13.33 3.31 -30.81
C PRO A 53 13.97 4.59 -30.25
N PRO A 54 13.73 5.76 -30.87
CA PRO A 54 14.14 7.02 -30.28
C PRO A 54 13.58 7.08 -28.86
N MET A 55 14.45 7.38 -27.88
CA MET A 55 14.09 7.50 -26.47
C MET A 55 12.98 8.54 -26.32
N SER A 56 11.73 8.09 -26.27
CA SER A 56 10.62 8.88 -25.73
C SER A 56 10.90 9.10 -24.25
N ASP A 57 10.63 10.31 -23.75
CA ASP A 57 10.63 10.65 -22.32
C ASP A 57 10.11 9.47 -21.50
N GLN A 58 10.99 8.84 -20.73
CA GLN A 58 10.69 7.59 -20.03
C GLN A 58 9.74 7.94 -18.88
N GLU A 59 8.43 7.88 -19.14
CA GLU A 59 7.40 8.21 -18.17
C GLU A 59 7.54 7.30 -16.94
N TYR A 60 7.75 7.90 -15.77
CA TYR A 60 7.83 7.14 -14.52
C TYR A 60 6.56 6.31 -14.34
N PRO A 61 6.70 5.00 -14.01
CA PRO A 61 5.53 4.17 -13.78
C PRO A 61 4.67 4.78 -12.66
N PRO A 62 3.33 4.81 -12.79
CA PRO A 62 2.44 5.39 -11.77
C PRO A 62 2.66 4.80 -10.36
N SER A 63 3.09 3.55 -10.28
CA SER A 63 3.40 2.86 -9.04
C SER A 63 4.78 3.16 -8.47
N GLY A 64 5.64 3.89 -9.19
CA GLY A 64 7.07 3.93 -8.96
C GLY A 64 7.78 2.60 -9.26
N TYR A 65 9.11 2.61 -9.26
CA TYR A 65 9.92 1.40 -9.37
C TYR A 65 9.87 0.61 -8.07
N ARG A 66 9.74 -0.72 -8.18
CA ARG A 66 9.55 -1.62 -7.05
C ARG A 66 10.61 -2.70 -6.98
N VAL A 67 10.95 -3.11 -5.76
CA VAL A 67 11.83 -4.25 -5.49
C VAL A 67 10.97 -5.40 -4.98
N PRO A 68 10.85 -6.51 -5.74
CA PRO A 68 10.08 -7.67 -5.30
C PRO A 68 10.83 -8.40 -4.19
N LEU A 69 10.09 -8.74 -3.13
CA LEU A 69 10.57 -9.45 -1.94
C LEU A 69 9.58 -10.56 -1.56
N THR A 70 10.02 -11.46 -0.70
CA THR A 70 9.15 -12.51 -0.12
C THR A 70 9.37 -12.63 1.37
N THR A 71 8.36 -13.11 2.10
CA THR A 71 8.43 -13.31 3.56
C THR A 71 9.50 -14.30 4.01
N ASP A 72 9.98 -15.16 3.09
CA ASP A 72 11.01 -16.17 3.35
C ASP A 72 12.43 -15.68 3.02
N SER A 73 12.55 -14.47 2.48
CA SER A 73 13.84 -13.86 2.11
C SER A 73 14.40 -13.01 3.25
N GLU A 74 15.72 -12.87 3.29
CA GLU A 74 16.37 -11.94 4.21
C GLU A 74 15.94 -10.50 3.90
N PHE A 75 15.92 -9.65 4.93
CA PHE A 75 15.61 -8.24 4.75
C PHE A 75 16.70 -7.57 3.88
N PRO A 76 16.31 -6.76 2.88
CA PRO A 76 17.27 -6.17 1.93
C PRO A 76 18.24 -5.19 2.61
N ASP A 77 19.43 -5.04 2.00
CA ASP A 77 20.45 -4.09 2.41
C ASP A 77 19.96 -2.63 2.29
N PRO A 78 20.42 -1.69 3.15
CA PRO A 78 20.03 -0.28 3.10
C PRO A 78 20.23 0.41 1.74
N SER A 79 21.18 -0.06 0.92
CA SER A 79 21.38 0.45 -0.46
C SER A 79 20.20 0.15 -1.39
N VAL A 80 19.37 -0.83 -1.06
CA VAL A 80 18.15 -1.21 -1.80
C VAL A 80 16.91 -0.55 -1.21
N THR A 81 16.83 -0.44 0.12
CA THR A 81 15.66 0.15 0.78
C THR A 81 15.54 1.65 0.61
N GLY A 82 16.68 2.33 0.43
CA GLY A 82 16.74 3.78 0.56
C GLY A 82 16.50 4.23 2.01
N PRO A 83 16.29 5.54 2.23
CA PRO A 83 15.98 6.08 3.54
C PRO A 83 14.61 5.59 4.06
N PRO A 84 14.45 5.41 5.37
CA PRO A 84 13.14 5.14 5.95
C PRO A 84 12.21 6.35 5.78
N VAL A 85 10.90 6.10 5.67
CA VAL A 85 9.89 7.16 5.61
C VAL A 85 9.52 7.69 6.99
N THR A 86 9.71 6.86 8.02
CA THR A 86 9.45 7.16 9.43
C THR A 86 10.14 6.10 10.31
N PHE A 87 9.97 6.22 11.62
CA PHE A 87 10.34 5.21 12.61
C PHE A 87 9.07 4.67 13.29
N ASP A 88 9.16 3.45 13.83
CA ASP A 88 8.06 2.85 14.60
C ASP A 88 7.88 3.58 15.96
N ALA A 89 6.91 3.12 16.76
CA ALA A 89 6.58 3.74 18.05
C ALA A 89 7.75 3.76 19.08
N ASP A 90 8.80 2.96 18.85
CA ASP A 90 10.02 3.01 19.66
C ASP A 90 10.94 4.19 19.32
N GLY A 91 10.69 4.87 18.20
CA GLY A 91 11.50 6.00 17.71
C GLY A 91 12.84 5.61 17.08
N GLU A 92 13.15 4.31 16.99
CA GLU A 92 14.46 3.81 16.53
C GLU A 92 14.33 2.82 15.36
N SER A 93 13.26 2.03 15.32
CA SER A 93 13.08 1.00 14.31
C SER A 93 12.62 1.60 12.97
N PRO A 94 13.40 1.47 11.89
CA PRO A 94 13.11 2.12 10.62
C PRO A 94 11.89 1.50 9.92
N ILE A 95 11.07 2.35 9.32
CA ILE A 95 9.90 1.95 8.56
C ILE A 95 10.01 2.38 7.11
N PHE A 96 9.69 1.43 6.23
CA PHE A 96 9.62 1.57 4.78
C PHE A 96 8.19 1.30 4.31
N ILE A 97 7.94 1.57 3.04
CA ILE A 97 6.63 1.42 2.42
C ILE A 97 6.71 0.50 1.20
N GLY A 98 5.61 -0.16 0.92
CA GLY A 98 5.53 -1.03 -0.25
C GLY A 98 4.10 -1.44 -0.54
N SER A 99 3.96 -2.52 -1.29
CA SER A 99 2.68 -3.07 -1.67
C SER A 99 2.68 -4.57 -1.43
N ALA A 100 1.64 -5.13 -0.85
CA ALA A 100 1.53 -6.56 -0.63
C ALA A 100 0.28 -7.12 -1.32
N LEU A 101 0.39 -8.35 -1.80
CA LEU A 101 -0.77 -9.09 -2.30
C LEU A 101 -1.62 -9.55 -1.12
N LEU A 102 -2.92 -9.32 -1.21
CA LEU A 102 -3.89 -9.82 -0.26
C LEU A 102 -5.14 -10.26 -1.03
N GLU A 103 -5.39 -11.56 -1.09
CA GLU A 103 -6.47 -12.14 -1.90
C GLU A 103 -6.37 -11.70 -3.38
N ASN A 104 -7.38 -10.99 -3.91
CA ASN A 104 -7.41 -10.49 -5.30
C ASN A 104 -7.03 -9.01 -5.41
N SER A 105 -6.43 -8.46 -4.36
CA SER A 105 -6.08 -7.05 -4.24
C SER A 105 -4.58 -6.84 -3.99
N VAL A 106 -4.14 -5.61 -4.23
CA VAL A 106 -2.80 -5.15 -3.87
C VAL A 106 -2.99 -3.97 -2.91
N HIS A 107 -2.42 -4.06 -1.72
CA HIS A 107 -2.57 -3.01 -0.71
C HIS A 107 -1.23 -2.34 -0.38
N PRO A 108 -1.22 -1.01 -0.21
CA PRO A 108 -0.11 -0.31 0.44
C PRO A 108 0.15 -0.92 1.82
N CYS A 109 1.43 -1.12 2.15
CA CYS A 109 1.86 -1.80 3.37
C CYS A 109 3.02 -1.08 4.05
N LYS A 110 3.13 -1.33 5.36
CA LYS A 110 4.25 -0.97 6.22
C LYS A 110 5.30 -2.09 6.15
N ILE A 111 6.57 -1.76 5.99
CA ILE A 111 7.68 -2.73 5.93
C ILE A 111 8.72 -2.36 6.99
N GLY A 112 9.24 -3.35 7.72
CA GLY A 112 10.27 -3.15 8.73
C GLY A 112 10.91 -4.47 9.16
N GLN A 113 12.22 -4.48 9.36
CA GLN A 113 12.98 -5.69 9.71
C GLN A 113 12.58 -6.27 11.10
N HIS A 114 12.05 -5.43 11.99
CA HIS A 114 11.57 -5.84 13.31
C HIS A 114 10.13 -6.38 13.32
N LEU A 115 9.40 -6.25 12.20
CA LEU A 115 8.05 -6.79 12.07
C LEU A 115 8.09 -8.31 11.83
N GLN A 116 7.01 -9.01 12.20
CA GLN A 116 6.87 -10.45 11.96
C GLN A 116 5.51 -10.76 11.30
N PRO A 117 5.49 -11.09 10.00
CA PRO A 117 6.59 -11.01 9.02
C PRO A 117 7.05 -9.56 8.79
N PHE A 118 8.11 -9.34 8.00
CA PHE A 118 8.67 -8.00 7.72
C PHE A 118 7.71 -6.98 7.08
N VAL A 119 6.47 -7.39 6.81
CA VAL A 119 5.42 -6.61 6.15
C VAL A 119 4.14 -6.65 6.97
N SER A 120 3.45 -5.51 7.09
CA SER A 120 2.14 -5.36 7.72
C SER A 120 1.20 -4.58 6.80
N VAL A 121 -0.03 -5.06 6.65
CA VAL A 121 -1.09 -4.47 5.82
C VAL A 121 -2.27 -4.07 6.70
N ALA A 122 -2.71 -2.81 6.58
CA ALA A 122 -3.97 -2.37 7.16
C ALA A 122 -5.16 -2.87 6.32
N PHE A 123 -5.92 -3.84 6.84
CA PHE A 123 -7.09 -4.42 6.18
C PHE A 123 -8.20 -4.68 7.21
N GLY A 124 -9.48 -4.68 6.84
CA GLY A 124 -10.56 -5.10 7.78
C GLY A 124 -10.70 -4.37 9.13
N GLY A 125 -9.95 -3.28 9.39
CA GLY A 125 -9.86 -2.68 10.73
C GLY A 125 -8.79 -3.29 11.63
N GLY A 126 -7.85 -4.05 11.08
CA GLY A 126 -6.69 -4.57 11.78
C GLY A 126 -5.44 -4.53 10.92
N GLU A 127 -4.36 -5.04 11.49
CA GLU A 127 -3.10 -5.28 10.81
C GLU A 127 -2.90 -6.75 10.55
N TYR A 128 -2.44 -7.07 9.34
CA TYR A 128 -2.19 -8.43 8.90
C TYR A 128 -0.79 -8.51 8.34
N GLY A 129 -0.06 -9.53 8.76
CA GLY A 129 1.19 -9.91 8.14
C GLY A 129 0.94 -10.89 7.00
N PRO A 130 0.81 -10.45 5.74
CA PRO A 130 0.58 -11.37 4.63
C PRO A 130 1.81 -12.27 4.43
N GLU A 131 1.58 -13.53 4.07
CA GLU A 131 2.62 -14.43 3.60
C GLU A 131 2.90 -14.23 2.11
N GLY A 132 4.11 -14.57 1.67
CA GLY A 132 4.47 -14.60 0.26
C GLY A 132 5.04 -13.26 -0.25
N ARG A 133 4.62 -12.84 -1.43
CA ARG A 133 5.24 -11.73 -2.17
C ARG A 133 4.74 -10.36 -1.69
N TYR A 134 5.69 -9.46 -1.49
CA TYR A 134 5.46 -8.02 -1.34
C TYR A 134 6.52 -7.25 -2.12
N ASP A 135 6.21 -6.01 -2.48
CA ASP A 135 7.02 -5.16 -3.35
C ASP A 135 7.38 -3.88 -2.59
N LEU A 136 8.65 -3.76 -2.21
CA LEU A 136 9.20 -2.56 -1.57
C LEU A 136 9.20 -1.39 -2.55
N LEU A 137 8.82 -0.21 -2.06
CA LEU A 137 9.00 1.08 -2.75
C LEU A 137 10.15 1.83 -2.08
N PRO A 138 11.35 1.86 -2.69
CA PRO A 138 12.43 2.70 -2.19
C PRO A 138 12.01 4.17 -2.23
N PHE A 139 11.93 4.81 -1.06
CA PHE A 139 11.58 6.22 -0.98
C PHE A 139 12.76 7.08 -1.45
N ASN A 140 12.48 8.01 -2.37
CA ASN A 140 13.47 8.96 -2.84
C ASN A 140 12.97 10.39 -2.62
N PRO A 141 13.55 11.17 -1.69
CA PRO A 141 13.11 12.53 -1.40
C PRO A 141 13.36 13.53 -2.54
N ASP A 142 14.19 13.20 -3.52
CA ASP A 142 14.41 14.06 -4.69
C ASP A 142 13.25 13.98 -5.69
N THR A 143 12.60 12.81 -5.78
CA THR A 143 11.55 12.52 -6.78
C THR A 143 10.18 12.26 -6.18
N MET A 144 10.09 12.14 -4.85
CA MET A 144 8.86 11.87 -4.13
C MET A 144 8.71 12.83 -2.96
N GLU A 145 7.47 13.25 -2.68
CA GLU A 145 7.17 14.07 -1.52
C GLU A 145 5.84 13.65 -0.88
N TRP A 146 5.75 13.85 0.43
CA TRP A 146 4.53 13.69 1.19
C TRP A 146 3.77 15.01 1.21
N VAL A 147 2.54 15.02 0.69
CA VAL A 147 1.71 16.22 0.64
C VAL A 147 0.52 16.07 1.57
N ALA A 148 0.37 17.01 2.49
CA ALA A 148 -0.76 17.06 3.41
C ALA A 148 -2.09 17.14 2.65
N THR A 149 -3.01 16.28 3.05
CA THR A 149 -4.37 16.19 2.53
C THR A 149 -5.32 15.77 3.64
N SER A 150 -6.59 15.61 3.31
CA SER A 150 -7.60 15.10 4.22
C SER A 150 -8.66 14.32 3.49
N TYR A 151 -9.37 13.46 4.22
CA TYR A 151 -10.51 12.70 3.71
C TYR A 151 -10.21 11.85 2.46
N GLY A 152 -8.97 11.33 2.36
CA GLY A 152 -8.51 10.53 1.22
C GLY A 152 -8.42 11.29 -0.11
N GLN A 153 -8.52 12.62 -0.08
CA GLN A 153 -8.41 13.45 -1.27
C GLN A 153 -7.00 13.42 -1.84
N ILE A 154 -6.89 13.44 -3.17
CA ILE A 154 -5.63 13.67 -3.85
C ILE A 154 -5.44 15.18 -4.03
N PRO A 155 -4.30 15.75 -3.60
CA PRO A 155 -4.06 17.19 -3.76
C PRO A 155 -4.12 17.62 -5.24
N GLU A 156 -4.77 18.75 -5.51
CA GLU A 156 -4.97 19.25 -6.87
C GLU A 156 -3.64 19.46 -7.61
N GLY A 157 -3.59 19.02 -8.87
CA GLY A 157 -2.39 19.15 -9.71
C GLY A 157 -1.23 18.24 -9.30
N ARG A 158 -1.43 17.31 -8.36
CA ARG A 158 -0.41 16.34 -7.94
C ARG A 158 -0.70 14.96 -8.53
N ARG A 159 0.37 14.18 -8.75
CA ARG A 159 0.30 12.79 -9.20
C ARG A 159 0.63 11.85 -8.03
N PRO A 160 -0.36 11.17 -7.44
CA PRO A 160 -0.12 10.25 -6.33
C PRO A 160 0.56 8.97 -6.81
N ILE A 161 1.42 8.40 -5.96
CA ILE A 161 2.08 7.13 -6.24
C ILE A 161 1.12 5.98 -5.95
N GLU A 162 0.79 5.21 -6.98
CA GLU A 162 -0.10 4.06 -6.89
C GLU A 162 0.53 2.97 -6.02
N GLY A 163 -0.12 2.65 -4.91
CA GLY A 163 0.29 1.59 -4.00
C GLY A 163 -0.49 0.28 -4.17
N GLY A 164 -1.54 0.27 -4.99
CA GLY A 164 -2.26 -0.94 -5.37
C GLY A 164 -3.69 -0.68 -5.79
N TYR A 165 -4.54 -1.68 -5.63
CA TYR A 165 -5.95 -1.65 -5.99
C TYR A 165 -6.75 -2.63 -5.14
N GLU A 166 -8.03 -2.34 -4.95
CA GLU A 166 -8.99 -3.26 -4.33
C GLU A 166 -9.56 -4.26 -5.35
N ASP A 167 -10.25 -5.30 -4.90
CA ASP A 167 -10.83 -6.37 -5.74
C ASP A 167 -11.71 -5.88 -6.90
N HIS A 168 -12.32 -4.70 -6.77
CA HIS A 168 -13.15 -4.08 -7.82
C HIS A 168 -12.37 -3.11 -8.73
N GLY A 169 -11.05 -3.07 -8.59
CA GLY A 169 -10.13 -2.26 -9.41
C GLY A 169 -9.95 -0.80 -8.96
N ALA A 170 -10.56 -0.38 -7.84
CA ALA A 170 -10.35 0.98 -7.32
C ALA A 170 -8.92 1.13 -6.81
N LYS A 171 -8.27 2.24 -7.20
CA LYS A 171 -6.88 2.51 -6.88
C LYS A 171 -6.68 2.83 -5.40
N LEU A 172 -5.52 2.44 -4.89
CA LEU A 172 -5.04 2.76 -3.56
C LEU A 172 -3.69 3.47 -3.67
N TYR A 173 -3.48 4.44 -2.80
CA TYR A 173 -2.26 5.23 -2.74
C TYR A 173 -1.60 5.10 -1.37
N HIS A 174 -0.31 5.37 -1.30
CA HIS A 174 0.44 5.39 -0.04
C HIS A 174 0.00 6.59 0.79
N GLY A 175 -0.48 6.31 2.00
CA GLY A 175 -0.85 7.31 3.00
C GLY A 175 0.11 7.30 4.18
N LEU A 176 0.27 8.44 4.82
CA LEU A 176 0.99 8.59 6.08
C LEU A 176 0.14 9.46 7.02
N ALA A 177 0.01 9.11 8.28
CA ALA A 177 -0.71 9.95 9.24
C ALA A 177 -0.09 9.87 10.63
N GLU A 178 -0.46 10.80 11.50
CA GLU A 178 0.10 10.88 12.85
C GLU A 178 -0.88 10.26 13.85
N VAL A 179 -0.46 9.20 14.54
CA VAL A 179 -1.24 8.53 15.58
C VAL A 179 -0.42 8.63 16.87
N ASP A 180 -0.98 9.32 17.88
CA ASP A 180 -0.32 9.54 19.17
C ASP A 180 1.12 10.09 19.06
N GLY A 181 1.36 10.98 18.09
CA GLY A 181 2.67 11.59 17.83
C GLY A 181 3.61 10.75 16.98
N VAL A 182 3.19 9.57 16.52
CA VAL A 182 3.97 8.67 15.67
C VAL A 182 3.45 8.74 14.24
N LYS A 183 4.35 8.93 13.26
CA LYS A 183 3.97 8.85 11.85
C LYS A 183 3.85 7.40 11.42
N VAL A 184 2.70 7.06 10.87
CA VAL A 184 2.27 5.69 10.60
C VAL A 184 1.87 5.54 9.13
N PRO A 185 2.54 4.68 8.35
CA PRO A 185 2.16 4.43 6.97
C PRO A 185 0.88 3.59 6.85
N GLY A 186 0.20 3.74 5.73
CA GLY A 186 -0.99 2.98 5.40
C GLY A 186 -1.46 3.25 3.97
N LYS A 187 -2.77 3.15 3.78
CA LYS A 187 -3.42 3.34 2.49
C LYS A 187 -4.42 4.48 2.52
N THR A 188 -4.57 5.14 1.38
CA THR A 188 -5.62 6.12 1.16
C THR A 188 -6.21 6.00 -0.22
N ALA A 189 -7.44 6.48 -0.38
CA ALA A 189 -8.11 6.62 -1.66
C ALA A 189 -9.34 7.51 -1.51
N GLU A 190 -9.78 8.10 -2.62
CA GLU A 190 -10.93 9.01 -2.66
C GLU A 190 -12.23 8.32 -2.21
N HIS A 191 -12.38 7.02 -2.50
CA HIS A 191 -13.56 6.24 -2.12
C HIS A 191 -13.53 5.72 -0.68
N LEU A 192 -12.38 5.81 0.02
CA LEU A 192 -12.28 5.41 1.42
C LEU A 192 -12.72 6.53 2.37
N TYR A 193 -12.80 7.78 1.91
CA TYR A 193 -13.13 8.99 2.68
C TYR A 193 -12.22 9.29 3.89
N VAL A 194 -11.28 8.38 4.21
CA VAL A 194 -10.30 8.42 5.30
C VAL A 194 -9.12 7.53 4.93
N SER A 195 -7.94 7.80 5.47
CA SER A 195 -6.81 6.86 5.34
C SER A 195 -6.93 5.74 6.36
N ARG A 196 -6.52 4.54 5.96
CA ARG A 196 -6.43 3.37 6.84
C ARG A 196 -4.97 3.08 7.14
N LEU A 197 -4.63 3.08 8.42
CA LEU A 197 -3.26 3.08 8.90
C LEU A 197 -2.88 1.72 9.49
N CYS A 198 -1.64 1.31 9.30
CA CYS A 198 -1.08 0.14 9.97
C CYS A 198 -0.86 0.49 11.45
N GLN A 199 -1.54 -0.17 12.41
CA GLN A 199 -1.48 0.04 13.88
C GLN A 199 -2.62 0.89 14.45
N SER A 200 -3.50 1.45 13.61
CA SER A 200 -4.64 2.21 14.11
C SER A 200 -5.96 1.83 13.43
N ILE A 201 -6.93 1.45 14.26
CA ILE A 201 -8.37 1.43 13.91
C ILE A 201 -8.93 2.84 13.73
N SER A 202 -8.24 3.87 14.24
CA SER A 202 -8.66 5.25 14.04
C SER A 202 -8.32 5.68 12.62
N ALA A 203 -9.36 5.97 11.86
CA ALA A 203 -9.21 6.63 10.59
C ALA A 203 -8.85 8.10 10.88
N ASP A 204 -7.60 8.47 10.64
CA ASP A 204 -7.21 9.87 10.72
C ASP A 204 -7.74 10.63 9.50
N ARG A 205 -8.28 11.81 9.76
CA ARG A 205 -8.72 12.75 8.72
C ARG A 205 -7.57 13.62 8.24
N ARG A 206 -6.46 13.73 8.98
CA ARG A 206 -5.23 14.42 8.58
C ARG A 206 -4.23 13.41 8.09
N THR A 207 -3.97 13.42 6.79
CA THR A 207 -3.17 12.37 6.16
C THR A 207 -2.29 13.03 5.12
N GLU A 208 -1.09 12.52 4.93
CA GLU A 208 -0.22 12.89 3.83
C GLU A 208 -0.32 11.81 2.74
N VAL A 209 -0.29 12.22 1.47
CA VAL A 209 -0.23 11.31 0.31
C VAL A 209 1.14 11.42 -0.32
N LEU A 210 1.72 10.27 -0.64
CA LEU A 210 2.96 10.23 -1.41
C LEU A 210 2.66 10.57 -2.87
N VAL A 211 3.32 11.59 -3.39
CA VAL A 211 3.19 12.06 -4.77
C VAL A 211 4.57 12.15 -5.43
N THR A 212 4.61 12.15 -6.76
CA THR A 212 5.85 12.49 -7.49
C THR A 212 6.14 13.98 -7.36
N SER A 213 7.42 14.35 -7.21
CA SER A 213 7.84 15.76 -7.07
C SER A 213 7.73 16.49 -8.43
N PRO A 214 7.29 17.76 -8.48
CA PRO A 214 7.16 18.51 -9.73
C PRO A 214 8.53 18.92 -10.31
N LEU A 215 9.60 18.78 -9.51
CA LEU A 215 10.96 19.15 -9.91
C LEU A 215 11.46 18.29 -11.07
N GLU A 216 10.92 17.09 -11.25
CA GLU A 216 11.26 16.24 -12.38
C GLU A 216 10.51 16.61 -13.66
N GLU A 217 9.20 16.85 -13.55
CA GLU A 217 8.38 17.36 -14.67
C GLU A 217 8.95 18.68 -15.21
N ALA A 218 9.32 19.61 -14.32
CA ALA A 218 9.92 20.87 -14.72
C ALA A 218 11.34 20.71 -15.31
N ARG A 219 12.15 19.77 -14.83
CA ARG A 219 13.48 19.49 -15.39
C ARG A 219 13.40 18.87 -16.78
N LEU A 220 12.53 17.89 -16.99
CA LEU A 220 12.32 17.25 -18.29
C LEU A 220 11.78 18.25 -19.33
N LEU A 221 10.79 19.07 -18.95
CA LEU A 221 10.32 20.16 -19.80
C LEU A 221 11.44 21.18 -20.12
N SER A 222 12.29 21.52 -19.15
CA SER A 222 13.39 22.47 -19.38
C SER A 222 14.52 21.93 -20.28
N LEU A 223 14.74 20.61 -20.30
CA LEU A 223 15.74 19.95 -21.15
C LEU A 223 15.23 19.78 -22.59
N SER A 224 13.94 19.50 -22.75
CA SER A 224 13.26 19.47 -24.05
C SER A 224 13.30 20.84 -24.75
N MET A 225 13.10 21.93 -24.01
CA MET A 225 13.18 23.29 -24.58
C MET A 225 14.60 23.74 -24.96
N LYS A 226 15.66 23.14 -24.40
CA LYS A 226 17.05 23.48 -24.72
C LYS A 226 17.62 22.74 -25.93
N SER A 227 16.91 21.74 -26.45
CA SER A 227 17.33 20.96 -27.62
C SER A 227 16.76 21.49 -28.94
N CYS A 228 16.05 22.63 -28.91
CA CYS A 228 15.38 23.25 -30.06
C CYS A 228 16.03 24.56 -30.54
N GLU A 229 17.24 24.88 -30.07
CA GLU A 229 18.04 26.03 -30.55
C GLU A 229 19.24 25.59 -31.40
#